data_AF-R6LLE7-F1
#
_entry.id   AF-R6LLE7-F1
#
_cell.length_a   1.000
_cell.length_b   1.000
_cell.length_c   1.000
_cell.angle_alpha   90.00
_cell.angle_beta   90.00
_cell.angle_gamma   90.00
#
_symmetry.space_group_name_H-M   'P 1'
#
loop_
_entity.id
_entity.type
_entity.pdbx_description
1 polymer ?
#
loop_
_entity_poly.entity_id
_entity_poly.type
_entity_poly.pdbx_seq_one_letter_code
_entity_poly.pdbx_strand_id
1 'polypeptide(L)'
;MNDRMEQEIRRTILRLQASMPEPRDRQTPVFTLLRIAAGEINAGLLLGLFAGALIFGLLSVRALSMPMLTIFCTAPMPMLLLFHRYVLACSERMRELEATFPYSYPEMLAARSVVISCCMFGALVLLSVTLHVSAGEDLLRLALCGAVPGIYLCTLLLFLSARLRNPEGLSLLALVFWAALCFLVTVLPFDRLLQLCSTAAYAALAIIGLILYGILVHNVQRRREHYDMAHIG
;
A
#
# COMPACT_ATOMS: atom_id res chain seq x y z
N MET A 1 50.82 5.38 19.33
CA MET A 1 49.67 4.76 18.63
C MET A 1 49.01 5.86 17.81
N ASN A 2 48.97 5.79 16.49
CA ASN A 2 50.10 6.14 15.61
C ASN A 2 49.49 7.14 14.61
N ASP A 3 49.97 8.39 14.52
CA ASP A 3 49.40 9.43 13.64
C ASP A 3 49.26 8.97 12.18
N ARG A 4 50.10 8.00 11.79
CA ARG A 4 50.05 7.30 10.51
C ARG A 4 48.75 6.53 10.27
N MET A 5 48.23 5.89 11.31
CA MET A 5 46.97 5.13 11.27
C MET A 5 45.77 6.09 11.19
N GLU A 6 45.81 7.23 11.89
CA GLU A 6 44.78 8.26 11.76
C GLU A 6 44.76 8.87 10.35
N GLN A 7 45.93 9.10 9.74
CA GLN A 7 46.03 9.58 8.36
C GLN A 7 45.49 8.58 7.34
N GLU A 8 45.72 7.28 7.53
CA GLU A 8 45.16 6.23 6.67
C GLU A 8 43.65 6.12 6.82
N ILE A 9 43.12 6.18 8.05
CA ILE A 9 41.69 6.23 8.31
C ILE A 9 41.07 7.45 7.61
N ARG A 10 41.68 8.63 7.76
CA ARG A 10 41.18 9.87 7.16
C ARG A 10 41.21 9.84 5.63
N ARG A 11 42.25 9.25 5.03
CA ARG A 11 42.30 9.01 3.57
C ARG A 11 41.23 8.06 3.09
N THR A 12 40.96 7.01 3.86
CA THR A 12 39.95 6.01 3.51
C THR A 12 38.55 6.61 3.60
N ILE A 13 38.27 7.40 4.64
CA ILE A 13 37.04 8.17 4.78
C ILE A 13 36.86 9.14 3.62
N LEU A 14 37.89 9.91 3.26
CA LEU A 14 37.81 10.86 2.14
C LEU A 14 37.57 10.17 0.79
N ARG A 15 38.19 9.01 0.54
CA ARG A 15 37.93 8.22 -0.67
C ARG A 15 36.51 7.66 -0.69
N LEU A 16 36.06 7.13 0.43
CA LEU A 16 34.69 6.62 0.58
C LEU A 16 33.67 7.73 0.37
N GLN A 17 33.89 8.91 0.96
CA GLN A 17 33.03 10.07 0.84
C GLN A 17 32.99 10.62 -0.60
N ALA A 18 34.11 10.60 -1.32
CA ALA A 18 34.17 10.96 -2.74
C ALA A 18 33.49 9.93 -3.67
N SER A 19 33.39 8.67 -3.22
CA SER A 19 32.66 7.61 -3.93
C SER A 19 31.19 7.46 -3.49
N MET A 20 30.79 8.11 -2.40
CA MET A 20 29.40 8.17 -1.99
C MET A 20 28.65 9.09 -2.97
N PRO A 21 27.47 8.66 -3.47
CA PRO A 21 26.63 9.57 -4.24
C PRO A 21 26.32 10.79 -3.37
N GLU A 22 26.64 11.99 -3.87
CA GLU A 22 26.27 13.22 -3.17
C GLU A 22 24.77 13.19 -2.87
N PRO A 23 24.34 13.57 -1.64
CA PRO A 23 22.93 13.77 -1.34
C PRO A 23 22.46 14.90 -2.24
N ARG A 24 21.88 14.52 -3.38
CA ARG A 24 21.49 15.46 -4.42
C ARG A 24 20.43 16.37 -3.81
N ASP A 25 20.77 17.64 -3.62
CA ASP A 25 19.88 18.71 -3.16
C ASP A 25 18.83 19.07 -4.22
N ARG A 26 18.08 18.08 -4.67
CA ARG A 26 17.01 18.22 -5.64
C ARG A 26 15.83 17.49 -5.08
N GLN A 27 14.79 18.27 -4.79
CA GLN A 27 13.39 17.86 -4.88
C GLN A 27 13.26 16.94 -6.10
N THR A 28 13.43 15.64 -5.90
CA THR A 28 13.16 14.68 -6.97
C THR A 28 11.65 14.75 -7.12
N PRO A 29 11.15 15.14 -8.30
CA PRO A 29 9.73 15.35 -8.43
C PRO A 29 9.05 14.03 -8.09
N VAL A 30 8.04 14.07 -7.22
CA VAL A 30 7.28 12.89 -6.76
C VAL A 30 6.87 12.01 -7.94
N PHE A 31 6.64 12.64 -9.10
CA PHE A 31 6.40 11.99 -10.38
C PHE A 31 7.48 11.01 -10.84
N THR A 32 8.77 11.32 -10.66
CA THR A 32 9.87 10.41 -11.01
C THR A 32 9.88 9.18 -10.11
N LEU A 33 9.67 9.35 -8.80
CA LEU A 33 9.54 8.24 -7.86
C LEU A 33 8.33 7.37 -8.21
N LEU A 34 7.20 7.99 -8.54
CA LEU A 34 5.98 7.30 -8.93
C LEU A 34 6.16 6.51 -10.23
N ARG A 35 6.87 7.07 -11.22
CA ARG A 35 7.17 6.40 -12.49
C ARG A 35 8.09 5.21 -12.30
N ILE A 36 9.10 5.32 -11.42
CA ILE A 36 9.99 4.21 -11.09
C ILE A 36 9.19 3.10 -10.41
N ALA A 37 8.41 3.44 -9.38
CA ALA A 37 7.56 2.49 -8.68
C ALA A 37 6.52 1.83 -9.62
N ALA A 38 5.97 2.56 -10.57
CA ALA A 38 5.06 2.00 -11.59
C ALA A 38 5.76 1.04 -12.55
N GLY A 39 7.04 1.29 -12.88
CA GLY A 39 7.86 0.41 -13.71
C GLY A 39 8.24 -0.90 -13.02
N GLU A 40 8.23 -0.96 -11.68
CA GLU A 40 8.47 -2.20 -10.93
C GLU A 40 7.27 -3.17 -11.01
N ILE A 41 6.07 -2.65 -11.24
CA ILE A 41 4.86 -3.47 -11.27
C ILE A 41 4.81 -4.29 -12.56
N ASN A 42 4.73 -5.61 -12.40
CA ASN A 42 4.59 -6.53 -13.51
C ASN A 42 3.15 -6.49 -14.00
N ALA A 43 2.96 -5.95 -15.22
CA ALA A 43 1.66 -5.83 -15.86
C ALA A 43 0.92 -7.17 -15.98
N GLY A 44 1.65 -8.28 -16.21
CA GLY A 44 1.04 -9.62 -16.29
C GLY A 44 0.47 -10.09 -14.95
N LEU A 45 1.18 -9.84 -13.85
CA LEU A 45 0.68 -10.14 -12.50
C LEU A 45 -0.53 -9.27 -12.17
N LEU A 46 -0.45 -7.97 -12.47
CA LEU A 46 -1.53 -7.02 -12.22
C LEU A 46 -2.80 -7.42 -12.99
N LEU A 47 -2.66 -7.76 -14.26
CA LEU A 47 -3.79 -8.20 -15.09
C LEU A 47 -4.35 -9.54 -14.61
N GLY A 48 -3.49 -10.49 -14.20
CA GLY A 48 -3.90 -11.75 -13.59
C GLY A 48 -4.65 -11.56 -12.27
N LEU A 49 -4.20 -10.65 -11.41
CA LEU A 49 -4.87 -10.31 -10.15
C LEU A 49 -6.23 -9.63 -10.39
N PHE A 50 -6.33 -8.76 -11.39
CA PHE A 50 -7.60 -8.13 -11.76
C PHE A 50 -8.57 -9.15 -12.33
N ALA A 51 -8.12 -9.99 -13.26
CA ALA A 51 -8.94 -11.08 -13.80
C ALA A 51 -9.40 -12.04 -12.70
N GLY A 52 -8.49 -12.42 -11.79
CA GLY A 52 -8.80 -13.26 -10.63
C GLY A 52 -9.84 -12.64 -9.71
N ALA A 53 -9.71 -11.34 -9.39
CA ALA A 53 -10.68 -10.62 -8.57
C ALA A 53 -12.06 -10.55 -9.22
N LEU A 54 -12.13 -10.34 -10.53
CA LEU A 54 -13.37 -10.32 -11.29
C LEU A 54 -14.05 -11.70 -11.33
N ILE A 55 -13.29 -12.75 -11.64
CA ILE A 55 -13.80 -14.12 -11.66
C ILE A 55 -14.30 -14.52 -10.28
N PHE A 56 -13.51 -14.26 -9.23
CA PHE A 56 -13.88 -14.58 -7.87
C PHE A 56 -15.11 -13.77 -7.41
N GLY A 57 -15.16 -12.47 -7.71
CA GLY A 57 -16.33 -11.63 -7.43
C GLY A 57 -17.60 -12.14 -8.10
N LEU A 58 -17.54 -12.51 -9.37
CA LEU A 58 -18.68 -13.02 -10.12
C LEU A 58 -19.16 -14.39 -9.60
N LEU A 59 -18.23 -15.31 -9.33
CA LEU A 59 -18.55 -16.61 -8.74
C LEU A 59 -19.15 -16.45 -7.34
N SER A 60 -18.59 -15.56 -6.53
CA SER A 60 -19.04 -15.27 -5.18
C SER A 60 -20.45 -14.70 -5.17
N VAL A 61 -20.79 -13.79 -6.09
CA VAL A 61 -22.16 -13.25 -6.20
C VAL A 61 -23.16 -14.32 -6.60
N ARG A 62 -22.79 -15.22 -7.53
CA ARG A 62 -23.66 -16.33 -7.91
C ARG A 62 -23.89 -17.32 -6.77
N ALA A 63 -22.89 -17.53 -5.90
CA ALA A 63 -23.00 -18.46 -4.78
C ALA A 63 -23.74 -17.86 -3.57
N LEU A 64 -23.45 -16.61 -3.21
CA LEU A 64 -23.96 -15.97 -1.99
C LEU A 64 -25.21 -15.12 -2.22
N SER A 65 -25.51 -14.72 -3.46
CA SER A 65 -26.59 -13.78 -3.80
C SER A 65 -26.54 -12.44 -3.02
N MET A 66 -25.37 -12.06 -2.50
CA MET A 66 -25.15 -10.89 -1.65
C MET A 66 -24.04 -9.99 -2.19
N PRO A 67 -24.34 -9.10 -3.17
CA PRO A 67 -23.33 -8.33 -3.91
C PRO A 67 -22.52 -7.32 -3.06
N MET A 68 -23.08 -6.81 -1.96
CA MET A 68 -22.34 -5.91 -1.06
C MET A 68 -21.29 -6.65 -0.22
N LEU A 69 -21.61 -7.86 0.22
CA LEU A 69 -20.70 -8.69 0.99
C LEU A 69 -19.53 -9.15 0.10
N THR A 70 -19.82 -9.53 -1.14
CA THR A 70 -18.80 -9.98 -2.07
C THR A 70 -17.82 -8.86 -2.41
N ILE A 71 -18.29 -7.66 -2.75
CA ILE A 71 -17.38 -6.55 -3.06
C ILE A 71 -16.52 -6.15 -1.85
N PHE A 72 -17.10 -6.18 -0.64
CA PHE A 72 -16.37 -5.90 0.59
C PHE A 72 -15.20 -6.88 0.82
N CYS A 73 -15.43 -8.17 0.60
CA CYS A 73 -14.42 -9.21 0.82
C CYS A 73 -13.38 -9.30 -0.33
N THR A 74 -13.80 -9.01 -1.56
CA THR A 74 -12.98 -9.25 -2.77
C THR A 74 -12.15 -8.04 -3.19
N ALA A 75 -12.65 -6.82 -3.00
CA ALA A 75 -11.95 -5.59 -3.39
C ALA A 75 -10.53 -5.45 -2.81
N PRO A 76 -10.25 -5.77 -1.54
CA PRO A 76 -8.91 -5.62 -0.97
C PRO A 76 -7.97 -6.82 -1.19
N MET A 77 -8.42 -7.93 -1.77
CA MET A 77 -7.55 -9.10 -1.98
C MET A 77 -6.37 -8.81 -2.93
N PRO A 78 -6.57 -8.18 -4.10
CA PRO A 78 -5.44 -7.83 -4.98
C PRO A 78 -4.49 -6.82 -4.34
N MET A 79 -5.01 -5.94 -3.48
CA MET A 79 -4.21 -4.97 -2.75
C MET A 79 -3.23 -5.67 -1.81
N LEU A 80 -3.73 -6.62 -0.99
CA LEU A 80 -2.91 -7.36 -0.04
C LEU A 80 -1.76 -8.09 -0.74
N LEU A 81 -2.04 -8.71 -1.88
CA LEU A 81 -1.05 -9.46 -2.67
C LEU A 81 -0.01 -8.53 -3.32
N LEU A 82 -0.44 -7.40 -3.90
CA LEU A 82 0.48 -6.41 -4.46
C LEU A 82 1.34 -5.76 -3.37
N PHE A 83 0.74 -5.42 -2.23
CA PHE A 83 1.45 -4.84 -1.09
C PHE A 83 2.48 -5.84 -0.54
N HIS A 84 2.10 -7.11 -0.36
CA HIS A 84 3.06 -8.14 0.04
C HIS A 84 4.25 -8.21 -0.90
N ARG A 85 4.01 -8.33 -2.20
CA ARG A 85 5.08 -8.56 -3.18
C ARG A 85 5.97 -7.33 -3.38
N TYR A 86 5.37 -6.16 -3.56
CA TYR A 86 6.09 -4.96 -3.96
C TYR A 86 6.54 -4.09 -2.79
N VAL A 87 5.82 -4.11 -1.66
CA VAL A 87 6.18 -3.33 -0.48
C VAL A 87 6.97 -4.17 0.52
N LEU A 88 6.51 -5.39 0.82
CA LEU A 88 7.11 -6.19 1.90
C LEU A 88 8.27 -7.09 1.39
N ALA A 89 8.07 -7.85 0.32
CA ALA A 89 9.06 -8.83 -0.17
C ALA A 89 10.26 -8.20 -0.92
N CYS A 90 10.03 -7.15 -1.73
CA CYS A 90 11.13 -6.43 -2.40
C CYS A 90 12.03 -5.66 -1.41
N SER A 91 11.52 -5.30 -0.23
CA SER A 91 12.27 -4.50 0.73
C SER A 91 13.42 -5.26 1.40
N GLU A 92 13.35 -6.58 1.55
CA GLU A 92 14.26 -7.28 2.47
C GLU A 92 15.71 -7.32 1.97
N ARG A 93 15.93 -7.51 0.66
CA ARG A 93 17.26 -7.50 0.03
C ARG A 93 17.78 -6.12 -0.35
N MET A 94 16.89 -5.14 -0.51
CA MET A 94 17.26 -3.80 -0.99
C MET A 94 17.23 -2.73 0.09
N ARG A 95 16.66 -2.95 1.28
CA ARG A 95 16.50 -1.92 2.32
C ARG A 95 17.82 -1.36 2.87
N GLU A 96 18.88 -2.18 2.97
CA GLU A 96 20.21 -1.70 3.39
C GLU A 96 20.93 -0.92 2.28
N LEU A 97 20.70 -1.33 1.03
CA LEU A 97 21.20 -0.64 -0.16
C LEU A 97 20.43 0.67 -0.42
N GLU A 98 19.10 0.68 -0.26
CA GLU A 98 18.21 1.84 -0.38
C GLU A 98 18.50 2.88 0.71
N ALA A 99 19.01 2.49 1.89
CA ALA A 99 19.52 3.43 2.89
C ALA A 99 20.83 4.13 2.45
N THR A 100 21.55 3.56 1.49
CA THR A 100 22.83 4.07 0.95
C THR A 100 22.65 4.76 -0.40
N PHE A 101 21.48 4.62 -1.03
CA PHE A 101 21.14 5.20 -2.32
C PHE A 101 20.56 6.62 -2.18
N PRO A 102 20.53 7.42 -3.27
CA PRO A 102 20.04 8.80 -3.26
C PRO A 102 18.53 8.95 -2.98
N TYR A 103 17.78 7.84 -2.86
CA TYR A 103 16.35 7.84 -2.56
C TYR A 103 16.10 7.19 -1.20
N SER A 104 15.35 7.85 -0.33
CA SER A 104 15.09 7.30 1.01
C SER A 104 14.06 6.16 0.96
N TYR A 105 14.32 5.10 1.71
CA TYR A 105 13.37 3.99 1.93
C TYR A 105 11.91 4.44 2.19
N PRO A 106 11.61 5.44 3.06
CA PRO A 106 10.24 5.90 3.28
C PRO A 106 9.59 6.56 2.07
N GLU A 107 10.35 7.23 1.20
CA GLU A 107 9.83 7.84 -0.03
C GLU A 107 9.48 6.79 -1.08
N MET A 108 10.34 5.78 -1.26
CA MET A 108 10.07 4.66 -2.14
C MET A 108 8.84 3.86 -1.66
N LEU A 109 8.74 3.63 -0.35
CA LEU A 109 7.60 2.98 0.29
C LEU A 109 6.29 3.76 0.04
N ALA A 110 6.32 5.08 0.24
CA ALA A 110 5.17 5.94 -0.04
C ALA A 110 4.78 5.89 -1.52
N ALA A 111 5.75 6.01 -2.44
CA ALA A 111 5.51 5.94 -3.89
C ALA A 111 4.88 4.60 -4.31
N ARG A 112 5.46 3.47 -3.89
CA ARG A 112 4.92 2.12 -4.16
C ARG A 112 3.49 1.99 -3.64
N SER A 113 3.21 2.48 -2.44
CA SER A 113 1.88 2.43 -1.86
C SER A 113 0.83 3.24 -2.64
N VAL A 114 1.22 4.41 -3.17
CA VAL A 114 0.35 5.27 -3.97
C VAL A 114 0.08 4.63 -5.33
N VAL A 115 1.09 4.06 -5.99
CA VAL A 115 0.90 3.33 -7.26
C VAL A 115 -0.03 2.15 -7.05
N ILE A 116 0.19 1.33 -6.02
CA ILE A 116 -0.69 0.20 -5.70
C ILE A 116 -2.11 0.69 -5.45
N SER A 117 -2.30 1.74 -4.63
CA SER A 117 -3.63 2.30 -4.37
C SER A 117 -4.34 2.78 -5.65
N CYS A 118 -3.61 3.43 -6.56
CA CYS A 118 -4.13 3.85 -7.87
C CYS A 118 -4.56 2.66 -8.74
N CYS A 119 -3.73 1.63 -8.84
CA CYS A 119 -4.08 0.39 -9.55
C CYS A 119 -5.31 -0.27 -8.93
N MET A 120 -5.38 -0.31 -7.59
CA MET A 120 -6.50 -0.90 -6.86
C MET A 120 -7.81 -0.15 -7.04
N PHE A 121 -7.77 1.16 -7.18
CA PHE A 121 -8.94 1.95 -7.54
C PHE A 121 -9.49 1.52 -8.90
N GLY A 122 -8.63 1.27 -9.89
CA GLY A 122 -9.03 0.72 -11.19
C GLY A 122 -9.70 -0.65 -11.08
N ALA A 123 -9.12 -1.56 -10.29
CA ALA A 123 -9.69 -2.89 -10.04
C ALA A 123 -11.06 -2.81 -9.36
N LEU A 124 -11.20 -1.92 -8.38
CA LEU A 124 -12.45 -1.68 -7.65
C LEU A 124 -13.53 -1.13 -8.57
N VAL A 125 -13.21 -0.18 -9.46
CA VAL A 125 -14.16 0.37 -10.44
C VAL A 125 -14.63 -0.74 -11.39
N LEU A 126 -13.70 -1.53 -11.93
CA LEU A 126 -14.03 -2.66 -12.80
C LEU A 126 -14.94 -3.66 -12.09
N LEU A 127 -14.58 -4.05 -10.86
CA LEU A 127 -15.38 -4.97 -10.05
C LEU A 127 -16.77 -4.39 -9.75
N SER A 128 -16.87 -3.12 -9.37
CA SER A 128 -18.14 -2.44 -9.11
C SER A 128 -19.05 -2.41 -10.34
N VAL A 129 -18.49 -2.13 -11.53
CA VAL A 129 -19.22 -2.15 -12.80
C VAL A 129 -19.72 -3.56 -13.10
N THR A 130 -18.86 -4.59 -12.96
CA THR A 130 -19.29 -5.97 -13.22
C THR A 130 -20.40 -6.42 -12.29
N LEU A 131 -20.32 -6.05 -11.01
CA LEU A 131 -21.34 -6.40 -10.02
C LEU A 131 -22.64 -5.62 -10.24
N HIS A 132 -22.56 -4.33 -10.59
CA HIS A 132 -23.72 -3.52 -10.97
C HIS A 132 -24.49 -4.14 -12.15
N VAL A 133 -23.79 -4.51 -13.22
CA VAL A 133 -24.41 -5.17 -14.39
C VAL A 133 -25.03 -6.51 -14.02
N SER A 134 -24.41 -7.26 -13.10
CA SER A 134 -24.88 -8.60 -12.72
C SER A 134 -26.03 -8.62 -11.70
N ALA A 135 -26.10 -7.63 -10.80
CA ALA A 135 -26.98 -7.65 -9.63
C ALA A 135 -27.90 -6.43 -9.53
N GLY A 136 -27.71 -5.38 -10.34
CA GLY A 136 -28.58 -4.20 -10.41
C GLY A 136 -28.46 -3.20 -9.25
N GLU A 137 -27.53 -3.40 -8.32
CA GLU A 137 -27.29 -2.51 -7.16
C GLU A 137 -26.58 -1.22 -7.54
N ASP A 138 -26.81 -0.11 -6.82
CA ASP A 138 -26.20 1.19 -7.11
C ASP A 138 -24.66 1.13 -7.19
N LEU A 139 -24.11 1.53 -8.35
CA LEU A 139 -22.66 1.50 -8.63
C LEU A 139 -21.85 2.28 -7.60
N LEU A 140 -22.32 3.47 -7.20
CA LEU A 140 -21.64 4.31 -6.21
C LEU A 140 -21.57 3.61 -4.85
N ARG A 141 -22.65 2.94 -4.46
CA ARG A 141 -22.75 2.24 -3.17
C ARG A 141 -21.82 1.02 -3.16
N LEU A 142 -21.78 0.26 -4.25
CA LEU A 142 -20.84 -0.84 -4.45
C LEU A 142 -19.38 -0.36 -4.38
N ALA A 143 -19.05 0.69 -5.12
CA ALA A 143 -17.71 1.25 -5.15
C ALA A 143 -17.27 1.72 -3.76
N LEU A 144 -18.12 2.45 -3.04
CA LEU A 144 -17.80 2.91 -1.68
C LEU A 144 -17.69 1.74 -0.69
N CYS A 145 -18.56 0.73 -0.81
CA CYS A 145 -18.53 -0.47 0.04
C CYS A 145 -17.23 -1.26 -0.12
N GLY A 146 -16.69 -1.37 -1.34
CA GLY A 146 -15.39 -2.00 -1.58
C GLY A 146 -14.20 -1.08 -1.27
N ALA A 147 -14.35 0.24 -1.45
CA ALA A 147 -13.29 1.22 -1.18
C ALA A 147 -12.93 1.28 0.30
N VAL A 148 -13.95 1.32 1.18
CA VAL A 148 -13.78 1.44 2.65
C VAL A 148 -12.78 0.42 3.21
N PRO A 149 -13.00 -0.92 3.11
CA PRO A 149 -12.07 -1.89 3.65
C PRO A 149 -10.69 -1.80 2.98
N GLY A 150 -10.63 -1.49 1.69
CA GLY A 150 -9.38 -1.27 0.97
C GLY A 150 -8.56 -0.13 1.57
N ILE A 151 -9.15 1.06 1.71
CA ILE A 151 -8.47 2.25 2.25
C ILE A 151 -7.96 1.95 3.67
N TYR A 152 -8.80 1.38 4.53
CA TYR A 152 -8.42 1.07 5.91
C TYR A 152 -7.30 0.01 5.98
N LEU A 153 -7.37 -1.06 5.20
CA LEU A 153 -6.28 -2.03 5.12
C LEU A 153 -4.98 -1.40 4.61
N CYS A 154 -5.05 -0.58 3.55
CA CYS A 154 -3.90 0.15 3.03
C CYS A 154 -3.26 1.04 4.11
N THR A 155 -4.07 1.79 4.87
CA THR A 155 -3.57 2.63 5.97
C THR A 155 -2.92 1.80 7.07
N LEU A 156 -3.54 0.70 7.48
CA LEU A 156 -3.04 -0.17 8.52
C LEU A 156 -1.71 -0.81 8.11
N LEU A 157 -1.63 -1.33 6.88
CA LEU A 157 -0.44 -1.92 6.31
C LEU A 157 0.72 -0.93 6.21
N LEU A 158 0.45 0.29 5.74
CA LEU A 158 1.47 1.34 5.72
C LEU A 158 1.95 1.70 7.12
N PHE A 159 1.03 1.85 8.07
CA PHE A 159 1.37 2.19 9.44
C PHE A 159 2.23 1.12 10.08
N LEU A 160 1.83 -0.15 9.91
CA LEU A 160 2.58 -1.31 10.39
C LEU A 160 3.95 -1.40 9.70
N SER A 161 4.04 -1.20 8.38
CA SER A 161 5.31 -1.22 7.64
C SER A 161 6.28 -0.12 8.07
N ALA A 162 5.77 1.03 8.52
CA ALA A 162 6.56 2.13 9.05
C ALA A 162 7.03 1.89 10.51
N ARG A 163 6.35 1.02 11.26
CA ARG A 163 6.60 0.77 12.69
C ARG A 163 7.38 -0.52 12.96
N LEU A 164 7.08 -1.58 12.22
CA LEU A 164 7.58 -2.93 12.47
C LEU A 164 8.66 -3.29 11.45
N ARG A 165 9.77 -3.82 11.95
CA ARG A 165 10.98 -4.06 11.16
C ARG A 165 10.96 -5.39 10.38
N ASN A 166 9.98 -6.26 10.64
CA ASN A 166 9.83 -7.60 10.07
C ASN A 166 8.74 -7.63 8.97
N PRO A 167 9.09 -7.61 7.67
CA PRO A 167 8.13 -7.48 6.58
C PRO A 167 7.31 -8.76 6.32
N GLU A 168 7.90 -9.95 6.52
CA GLU A 168 7.20 -11.22 6.26
C GLU A 168 6.09 -11.48 7.27
N GLY A 169 6.40 -11.29 8.56
CA GLY A 169 5.42 -11.46 9.64
C GLY A 169 4.25 -10.49 9.53
N LEU A 170 4.51 -9.26 9.04
CA LEU A 170 3.46 -8.26 8.79
C LEU A 170 2.49 -8.68 7.70
N SER A 171 3.00 -9.23 6.59
CA SER A 171 2.14 -9.65 5.50
C SER A 171 1.26 -10.82 5.90
N LEU A 172 1.84 -11.80 6.57
CA LEU A 172 1.10 -12.97 7.07
C LEU A 172 0.06 -12.53 8.08
N LEU A 173 0.41 -11.65 9.01
CA LEU A 173 -0.52 -11.09 9.98
C LEU A 173 -1.68 -10.36 9.28
N ALA A 174 -1.39 -9.54 8.26
CA ALA A 174 -2.43 -8.83 7.52
C ALA A 174 -3.34 -9.76 6.72
N LEU A 175 -2.78 -10.80 6.09
CA LEU A 175 -3.54 -11.79 5.34
C LEU A 175 -4.42 -12.64 6.28
N VAL A 176 -3.88 -13.08 7.42
CA VAL A 176 -4.62 -13.81 8.45
C VAL A 176 -5.70 -12.94 9.06
N PHE A 177 -5.38 -11.69 9.41
CA PHE A 177 -6.33 -10.72 9.93
C PHE A 177 -7.47 -10.48 8.94
N TRP A 178 -7.15 -10.31 7.66
CA TRP A 178 -8.15 -10.10 6.63
C TRP A 178 -9.01 -11.35 6.39
N ALA A 179 -8.41 -12.54 6.35
CA ALA A 179 -9.14 -13.79 6.23
C ALA A 179 -10.09 -14.01 7.43
N ALA A 180 -9.63 -13.72 8.65
CA ALA A 180 -10.44 -13.78 9.85
C ALA A 180 -11.58 -12.76 9.84
N LEU A 181 -11.34 -11.54 9.35
CA LEU A 181 -12.37 -10.52 9.18
C LEU A 181 -13.42 -10.96 8.15
N CYS A 182 -13.00 -11.46 6.99
CA CYS A 182 -13.90 -12.01 5.98
C CYS A 182 -14.74 -13.15 6.54
N PHE A 183 -14.14 -14.08 7.29
CA PHE A 183 -14.85 -15.17 7.94
C PHE A 183 -15.88 -14.65 8.96
N LEU A 184 -15.47 -13.73 9.86
CA LEU A 184 -16.37 -13.15 10.85
C LEU A 184 -17.55 -12.40 10.21
N VAL A 185 -17.29 -11.66 9.14
CA VAL A 185 -18.29 -10.92 8.35
C VAL A 185 -19.25 -11.85 7.61
N THR A 186 -18.82 -13.06 7.23
CA THR A 186 -19.70 -14.08 6.66
C THR A 186 -20.52 -14.85 7.70
N VAL A 187 -20.01 -14.99 8.93
CA VAL A 187 -20.68 -15.72 10.02
C VAL A 187 -21.69 -14.83 10.76
N LEU A 188 -21.40 -13.54 10.92
CA LEU A 188 -22.38 -12.57 11.39
C LEU A 188 -23.33 -12.17 10.24
N PRO A 189 -24.58 -11.78 10.54
CA PRO A 189 -25.50 -11.19 9.56
C PRO A 189 -25.10 -9.74 9.21
N PHE A 190 -23.83 -9.55 8.84
CA PHE A 190 -23.21 -8.28 8.53
C PHE A 190 -23.74 -7.71 7.20
N ASP A 191 -24.28 -8.58 6.35
CA ASP A 191 -25.05 -8.23 5.15
C ASP A 191 -26.19 -7.25 5.47
N ARG A 192 -26.92 -7.48 6.57
CA ARG A 192 -28.01 -6.59 7.00
C ARG A 192 -27.48 -5.22 7.44
N LEU A 193 -26.33 -5.18 8.13
CA LEU A 193 -25.70 -3.93 8.54
C LEU A 193 -25.20 -3.11 7.34
N LEU A 194 -24.63 -3.79 6.33
CA LEU A 194 -24.22 -3.17 5.07
C LEU A 194 -25.44 -2.62 4.31
N GLN A 195 -26.56 -3.34 4.32
CA GLN A 195 -27.81 -2.89 3.70
C GLN A 195 -28.48 -1.73 4.45
N LEU A 196 -28.36 -1.66 5.78
CA LEU A 196 -28.87 -0.57 6.62
C LEU A 196 -28.01 0.70 6.52
N CYS A 197 -26.73 0.58 6.18
CA CYS A 197 -25.86 1.73 6.01
C CYS A 197 -26.25 2.57 4.80
N SER A 198 -26.45 3.87 5.02
CA SER A 198 -26.68 4.83 3.95
C SER A 198 -25.41 5.04 3.11
N THR A 199 -25.59 5.44 1.84
CA THR A 199 -24.48 5.84 0.96
C THR A 199 -23.64 6.96 1.56
N ALA A 200 -24.27 7.88 2.30
CA ALA A 200 -23.62 8.96 3.02
C ALA A 200 -22.68 8.44 4.13
N ALA A 201 -23.07 7.39 4.85
CA ALA A 201 -22.21 6.79 5.87
C ALA A 201 -20.93 6.18 5.25
N TYR A 202 -21.07 5.49 4.11
CA TYR A 202 -19.90 4.97 3.40
C TYR A 202 -19.01 6.07 2.84
N ALA A 203 -19.60 7.15 2.32
CA ALA A 203 -18.84 8.30 1.85
C ALA A 203 -18.06 8.95 3.02
N ALA A 204 -18.69 9.14 4.17
CA ALA A 204 -18.04 9.68 5.37
C ALA A 204 -16.87 8.79 5.82
N LEU A 205 -17.06 7.46 5.88
CA LEU A 205 -15.99 6.51 6.22
C LEU A 205 -14.85 6.52 5.20
N ALA A 206 -15.16 6.58 3.90
CA ALA A 206 -14.15 6.66 2.85
C ALA A 206 -13.34 7.97 2.95
N ILE A 207 -14.00 9.11 3.21
CA ILE A 207 -13.34 10.41 3.40
C ILE A 207 -12.42 10.36 4.62
N ILE A 208 -12.90 9.84 5.76
CA ILE A 208 -12.08 9.69 6.98
C ILE A 208 -10.86 8.80 6.69
N GLY A 209 -11.06 7.66 6.02
CA GLY A 209 -9.97 6.77 5.62
C GLY A 209 -8.94 7.45 4.72
N LEU A 210 -9.39 8.23 3.72
CA LEU A 210 -8.51 8.97 2.81
C LEU A 210 -7.71 10.06 3.53
N ILE A 211 -8.33 10.77 4.48
CA ILE A 211 -7.64 11.76 5.30
C ILE A 211 -6.54 11.09 6.13
N LEU A 212 -6.87 9.98 6.81
CA LEU A 212 -5.90 9.21 7.60
C LEU A 212 -4.76 8.67 6.73
N TYR A 213 -5.07 8.16 5.54
CA TYR A 213 -4.09 7.72 4.55
C TYR A 213 -3.16 8.85 4.12
N GLY A 214 -3.71 10.02 3.76
CA GLY A 214 -2.93 11.19 3.37
C GLY A 214 -2.02 11.69 4.50
N ILE A 215 -2.54 11.78 5.73
CA ILE A 215 -1.75 12.17 6.92
C ILE A 215 -0.61 11.18 7.15
N LEU A 216 -0.86 9.88 7.01
CA LEU A 216 0.15 8.85 7.22
C LEU A 216 1.25 8.91 6.16
N VAL A 217 0.88 9.02 4.87
CA VAL A 217 1.84 9.18 3.77
C VAL A 217 2.68 10.45 3.98
N HIS A 218 2.04 11.56 4.34
CA HIS A 218 2.74 12.81 4.63
C HIS A 218 3.66 12.70 5.86
N ASN A 219 3.24 12.02 6.93
CA ASN A 219 4.07 11.80 8.10
C ASN A 219 5.28 10.88 7.82
N VAL A 220 5.10 9.86 6.98
CA VAL A 220 6.20 8.99 6.54
C VAL A 220 7.22 9.80 5.73
N GLN A 221 6.76 10.72 4.87
CA GLN A 221 7.63 11.65 4.15
C GLN A 221 8.32 12.66 5.09
N ARG A 222 7.58 13.29 6.01
CA ARG A 222 8.09 14.35 6.91
C ARG A 222 9.09 13.85 7.96
N ARG A 223 9.02 12.57 8.38
CA ARG A 223 10.03 11.99 9.28
C ARG A 223 11.44 12.10 8.71
N ARG A 224 11.61 12.14 7.38
CA ARG A 224 12.91 12.37 6.73
C ARG A 224 13.46 13.77 7.00
N GLU A 225 12.65 14.82 6.86
CA GLU A 225 13.10 16.22 7.05
C GLU A 225 13.75 16.43 8.43
N HIS A 226 13.22 15.75 9.46
CA HIS A 226 13.77 15.85 10.81
C HIS A 226 15.09 15.09 11.01
N TYR A 227 15.30 13.96 10.31
CA TYR A 227 16.56 13.23 10.37
C TYR A 227 17.65 13.93 9.54
N ASP A 228 17.31 14.53 8.41
CA ASP A 228 18.25 15.31 7.59
C ASP A 228 18.70 16.60 8.32
N MET A 229 17.79 17.29 9.03
CA MET A 229 18.13 18.48 9.84
C MET A 229 19.02 18.15 11.06
N ALA A 230 18.97 16.93 11.59
CA ALA A 230 19.80 16.49 12.72
C ALA A 230 21.23 16.08 12.32
N HIS A 231 21.54 15.99 11.01
CA HIS A 231 22.88 15.72 10.49
C HIS A 231 23.56 16.94 9.85
N ILE A 232 22.89 18.09 9.84
CA ILE A 232 23.42 19.36 9.33
C ILE A 232 23.81 20.32 10.49
N GLY A 233 23.57 19.91 11.75
CA GLY A 233 23.94 20.66 12.97
C GLY A 233 25.26 20.24 13.57
#